data_AF-A0A8T3VVS9-F1
#
_entry.id   AF-A0A8T3VVS9-F1
#
_cell.length_a   1.000
_cell.length_b   1.000
_cell.length_c   1.000
_cell.angle_alpha   90.00
_cell.angle_beta   90.00
_cell.angle_gamma   90.00
#
_symmetry.space_group_name_H-M   'P 1'
#
loop_
_entity.id
_entity.type
_entity.pdbx_description
1 polymer ?
#
loop_
_entity_poly.entity_id
_entity_poly.type
_entity_poly.pdbx_seq_one_letter_code
_entity_poly.pdbx_strand_id
1 'polypeptide(L)'
;MKAEKARTSIPIGQKLDDRGNVWENPHSYDELPDEVKEFLARKQKSKSRDERTALEMLEGKHVLSLLLYLNTMSPVTKSDIYNDVARQNMAGKIEDLRRLGLVQVFFTGRTNANVVVITEKGRAAAELLSEILDIVEGKMDP
;
A
#
# COMPACT_ATOMS: atom_id res chain seq x y z
N MET A 1 -18.49 38.42 9.86
CA MET A 1 -17.51 37.74 8.99
C MET A 1 -16.84 36.64 9.80
N LYS A 2 -16.98 35.37 9.40
CA LYS A 2 -16.16 34.29 9.97
C LYS A 2 -14.78 34.40 9.33
N ALA A 3 -13.73 34.49 10.13
CA ALA A 3 -12.35 34.43 9.64
C ALA A 3 -12.15 33.07 8.97
N GLU A 4 -12.05 33.07 7.64
CA GLU A 4 -11.63 31.90 6.89
C GLU A 4 -10.19 31.63 7.31
N LYS A 5 -9.96 30.57 8.10
CA LYS A 5 -8.60 30.21 8.53
C LYS A 5 -7.80 29.94 7.26
N ALA A 6 -6.87 30.84 6.94
CA ALA A 6 -5.96 30.70 5.82
C ALA A 6 -5.29 29.32 5.92
N ARG A 7 -5.49 28.48 4.90
CA ARG A 7 -4.85 27.17 4.82
C ARG A 7 -3.37 27.40 4.50
N THR A 8 -2.49 26.84 5.30
CA THR A 8 -1.03 26.89 5.12
C THR A 8 -0.49 25.49 4.86
N SER A 9 0.56 25.37 4.05
CA SER A 9 1.29 24.12 3.85
C SER A 9 2.39 23.98 4.89
N ILE A 10 2.51 22.77 5.46
CA ILE A 10 3.61 22.41 6.36
C ILE A 10 4.48 21.31 5.71
N PRO A 11 5.79 21.26 5.99
CA PRO A 11 6.69 20.27 5.42
C PRO A 11 6.44 18.84 5.94
N ILE A 12 6.62 17.86 5.05
CA ILE A 12 6.66 16.42 5.37
C ILE A 12 8.10 15.96 5.14
N GLY A 13 8.76 15.38 6.16
CA GLY A 13 10.15 14.95 5.97
C GLY A 13 11.14 16.11 5.83
N GLN A 14 10.88 17.25 6.51
CA GLN A 14 11.64 18.51 6.36
C GLN A 14 11.57 19.14 4.95
N LYS A 15 10.71 18.65 4.07
CA LYS A 15 10.50 19.20 2.72
C LYS A 15 9.03 19.54 2.49
N LEU A 16 8.76 20.62 1.78
CA LEU A 16 7.43 20.90 1.26
C LEU A 16 7.15 19.97 0.07
N ASP A 17 5.91 19.51 -0.06
CA ASP A 17 5.48 18.73 -1.22
C ASP A 17 5.60 19.58 -2.48
N ASP A 18 6.46 19.21 -3.41
CA ASP A 18 6.72 19.95 -4.65
C ASP A 18 5.75 19.61 -5.78
N ARG A 19 4.79 18.70 -5.56
CA ARG A 19 3.83 18.21 -6.57
C ARG A 19 2.66 19.16 -6.85
N GLY A 20 2.86 20.47 -6.66
CA GLY A 20 1.88 21.52 -6.97
C GLY A 20 0.78 21.72 -5.93
N ASN A 21 0.90 21.16 -4.73
CA ASN A 21 -0.07 21.32 -3.63
C ASN A 21 0.43 22.26 -2.50
N VAL A 22 1.33 23.20 -2.83
CA VAL A 22 1.86 24.17 -1.86
C VAL A 22 0.97 25.42 -1.87
N TRP A 23 0.38 25.75 -0.73
CA TRP A 23 -0.38 26.98 -0.53
C TRP A 23 0.53 28.20 -0.43
N GLU A 24 0.02 29.38 -0.74
CA GLU A 24 0.79 30.62 -0.93
C GLU A 24 1.65 31.04 0.28
N ASN A 25 1.32 30.57 1.49
CA ASN A 25 2.06 30.87 2.72
C ASN A 25 2.53 29.59 3.42
N PRO A 26 3.56 28.88 2.93
CA PRO A 26 4.06 27.69 3.60
C PRO A 26 4.90 28.06 4.84
N HIS A 27 4.78 27.28 5.92
CA HIS A 27 5.69 27.41 7.06
C HIS A 27 7.00 26.66 6.82
N SER A 28 8.13 27.25 7.24
CA SER A 28 9.37 26.48 7.36
C SER A 28 9.27 25.44 8.47
N TYR A 29 10.00 24.32 8.38
CA TYR A 29 10.02 23.31 9.45
C TYR A 29 10.47 23.91 10.78
N ASP A 30 11.44 24.83 10.75
CA ASP A 30 12.01 25.46 11.93
C ASP A 30 11.02 26.36 12.66
N GLU A 31 10.04 26.91 11.94
CA GLU A 31 9.01 27.81 12.45
C GLU A 31 7.79 27.07 13.04
N LEU A 32 7.74 25.74 12.88
CA LEU A 32 6.63 24.95 13.40
C LEU A 32 6.69 24.87 14.94
N PRO A 33 5.53 24.86 15.63
CA PRO A 33 5.46 24.53 17.05
C PRO A 33 6.09 23.17 17.35
N ASP A 34 6.69 23.02 18.53
CA ASP A 34 7.39 21.79 18.92
C ASP A 34 6.47 20.57 18.92
N GLU A 35 5.21 20.73 19.33
CA GLU A 35 4.18 19.68 19.25
C GLU A 35 3.95 19.18 17.81
N VAL A 36 4.03 20.07 16.81
CA VAL A 36 3.88 19.73 15.40
C VAL A 36 5.15 19.04 14.88
N LYS A 37 6.34 19.53 15.26
CA LYS A 37 7.62 18.90 14.93
C LYS A 37 7.69 17.47 15.47
N GLU A 38 7.31 17.26 16.73
CA GLU A 38 7.26 15.94 17.35
C GLU A 38 6.27 15.01 16.65
N PHE A 39 5.07 15.50 16.30
CA PHE A 39 4.10 14.72 15.55
C PHE A 39 4.65 14.28 14.20
N LEU A 40 5.26 15.19 13.44
CA LEU A 40 5.88 14.90 12.14
C LEU A 40 7.06 13.93 12.26
N ALA A 41 7.89 14.06 13.30
CA ALA A 41 9.00 13.15 13.57
C ALA A 41 8.51 11.72 13.90
N ARG A 42 7.43 11.60 14.68
CA ARG A 42 6.77 10.31 14.96
C ARG A 42 6.20 9.68 13.68
N LYS A 43 5.58 10.48 12.80
CA LYS A 43 5.05 10.04 11.50
C LYS A 43 6.14 9.62 10.51
N GLN A 44 7.32 10.24 10.55
CA GLN A 44 8.46 9.90 9.69
C GLN A 44 9.13 8.57 10.07
N LYS A 45 9.02 8.16 11.33
CA LYS A 45 9.43 6.80 11.78
C LYS A 45 8.40 5.74 11.38
N SER A 46 8.00 5.71 10.10
CA SER A 46 7.32 4.51 9.59
C SER A 46 8.34 3.38 9.61
N LYS A 47 7.99 2.26 10.26
CA LYS A 47 8.80 1.03 10.25
C LYS A 47 9.33 0.77 8.84
N SER A 48 10.60 0.42 8.73
CA SER A 48 11.17 0.02 7.44
C SER A 48 10.38 -1.18 6.88
N ARG A 49 10.47 -1.41 5.56
CA ARG A 49 9.74 -2.52 4.93
C ARG A 49 10.02 -3.87 5.60
N ASP A 50 11.23 -4.00 6.14
CA ASP A 50 11.78 -5.19 6.79
C ASP A 50 11.31 -5.37 8.25
N GLU A 51 10.88 -4.29 8.89
CA GLU A 51 10.38 -4.28 10.27
C GLU A 51 8.88 -4.55 10.38
N ARG A 52 8.17 -4.63 9.24
CA ARG A 52 6.73 -4.89 9.22
C ARG A 52 6.44 -6.35 9.53
N THR A 53 5.46 -6.58 10.38
CA THR A 53 4.88 -7.91 10.63
C THR A 53 4.10 -8.40 9.42
N ALA A 54 3.80 -9.71 9.36
CA ALA A 54 2.98 -10.27 8.29
C ALA A 54 1.58 -9.62 8.22
N LEU A 55 0.96 -9.34 9.37
CA LEU A 55 -0.33 -8.65 9.43
C LEU A 55 -0.23 -7.23 8.87
N GLU A 56 0.77 -6.45 9.29
CA GLU A 56 1.00 -5.08 8.78
C GLU A 56 1.27 -5.06 7.25
N MET A 57 1.85 -6.13 6.69
CA MET A 57 2.01 -6.28 5.24
C MET A 57 0.67 -6.58 4.55
N LEU A 58 -0.16 -7.46 5.14
CA LEU A 58 -1.47 -7.85 4.60
C LEU A 58 -2.52 -6.73 4.71
N GLU A 59 -2.47 -5.92 5.76
CA GLU A 59 -3.30 -4.72 5.94
C GLU A 59 -2.99 -3.62 4.92
N GLY A 60 -1.88 -3.76 4.18
CA GLY A 60 -1.52 -2.84 3.11
C GLY A 60 -2.67 -2.67 2.10
N LYS A 61 -2.95 -1.41 1.74
CA LYS A 61 -4.04 -1.07 0.79
C LYS A 61 -3.95 -1.91 -0.49
N HIS A 62 -5.02 -2.64 -0.82
CA HIS A 62 -5.14 -3.54 -1.98
C HIS A 62 -4.31 -4.84 -1.94
N VAL A 63 -3.60 -5.17 -0.85
CA VAL A 63 -2.81 -6.41 -0.78
C VAL A 63 -3.70 -7.65 -0.77
N LEU A 64 -4.75 -7.66 0.05
CA LEU A 64 -5.73 -8.75 0.07
C LEU A 64 -6.48 -8.89 -1.26
N SER A 65 -6.92 -7.78 -1.85
CA SER A 65 -7.58 -7.78 -3.17
C SER A 65 -6.65 -8.32 -4.26
N LEU A 66 -5.35 -7.99 -4.21
CA LEU A 66 -4.35 -8.52 -5.12
C LEU A 66 -4.20 -10.04 -4.95
N LEU A 67 -4.16 -10.53 -3.71
CA LEU A 67 -4.03 -11.96 -3.43
C LEU A 67 -5.24 -12.75 -3.96
N LEU A 68 -6.47 -12.25 -3.76
CA LEU A 68 -7.69 -12.86 -4.30
C LEU A 68 -7.72 -12.86 -5.83
N TYR A 69 -7.34 -11.73 -6.45
CA TYR A 69 -7.21 -11.63 -7.91
C TYR A 69 -6.19 -12.63 -8.47
N LEU A 70 -5.04 -12.77 -7.82
CA LEU A 70 -4.02 -13.73 -8.24
C LEU A 70 -4.49 -15.18 -8.10
N ASN A 71 -5.37 -15.48 -7.14
CA ASN A 71 -5.89 -16.84 -6.99
C ASN A 71 -6.70 -17.27 -8.22
N THR A 72 -7.47 -16.35 -8.80
CA THR A 72 -8.34 -16.62 -9.96
C THR A 72 -7.63 -16.44 -11.30
N MET A 73 -6.73 -15.46 -11.42
CA MET A 73 -6.16 -15.05 -12.71
C MET A 73 -4.72 -15.52 -12.95
N SER A 74 -4.00 -16.01 -11.94
CA SER A 74 -2.58 -16.37 -12.09
C SER A 74 -2.38 -17.49 -13.14
N PRO A 75 -1.33 -17.40 -14.00
CA PRO A 75 -0.27 -16.38 -14.01
C PRO A 75 -0.68 -15.06 -14.70
N VAL A 76 -0.16 -13.93 -14.20
CA VAL A 76 -0.44 -12.60 -14.77
C VAL A 76 0.82 -11.76 -14.90
N THR A 77 0.81 -10.76 -15.79
CA THR A 77 1.87 -9.75 -15.85
C THR A 77 1.63 -8.64 -14.83
N LYS A 78 2.67 -7.85 -14.52
CA LYS A 78 2.49 -6.62 -13.74
C LYS A 78 1.49 -5.67 -14.41
N SER A 79 1.49 -5.57 -15.73
CA SER A 79 0.55 -4.72 -16.48
C SER A 79 -0.91 -5.11 -16.22
N ASP A 80 -1.22 -6.41 -16.20
CA ASP A 80 -2.58 -6.91 -15.91
C ASP A 80 -3.02 -6.50 -14.50
N ILE A 81 -2.12 -6.64 -13.51
CA ILE A 81 -2.37 -6.21 -12.13
C ILE A 81 -2.68 -4.71 -12.04
N TYR A 82 -1.96 -3.87 -12.78
CA TYR A 82 -2.19 -2.42 -12.79
C TYR A 82 -3.54 -2.04 -13.40
N ASN A 83 -4.04 -2.84 -14.36
CA ASN A 83 -5.31 -2.62 -15.02
C ASN A 83 -6.48 -3.09 -14.17
N ASP A 84 -6.36 -4.27 -13.54
CA ASP A 84 -7.50 -4.96 -12.94
C ASP A 84 -7.63 -4.74 -11.43
N VAL A 85 -6.52 -4.46 -10.73
CA VAL A 85 -6.52 -4.32 -9.26
C VAL A 85 -6.39 -2.85 -8.85
N ALA A 86 -5.27 -2.21 -9.19
CA ALA A 86 -5.04 -0.80 -8.86
C ALA A 86 -3.81 -0.21 -9.58
N ARG A 87 -3.93 1.05 -9.99
CA ARG A 87 -2.86 1.77 -10.72
C ARG A 87 -1.67 2.21 -9.88
N GLN A 88 -1.80 2.31 -8.55
CA GLN A 88 -0.77 2.91 -7.70
C GLN A 88 -0.08 1.92 -6.75
N ASN A 89 1.26 1.99 -6.75
CA ASN A 89 2.16 1.32 -5.80
C ASN A 89 1.98 -0.21 -5.70
N MET A 90 1.82 -0.91 -6.84
CA MET A 90 1.71 -2.38 -6.87
C MET A 90 3.05 -3.08 -6.69
N ALA A 91 4.14 -2.51 -7.21
CA ALA A 91 5.48 -3.12 -7.13
C ALA A 91 5.86 -3.46 -5.70
N GLY A 92 5.57 -2.56 -4.76
CA GLY A 92 5.82 -2.84 -3.35
C GLY A 92 4.94 -3.97 -2.79
N LYS A 93 3.66 -4.00 -3.13
CA LYS A 93 2.72 -5.00 -2.62
C LYS A 93 3.06 -6.40 -3.12
N ILE A 94 3.46 -6.49 -4.39
CA ILE A 94 3.97 -7.73 -4.98
C ILE A 94 5.23 -8.19 -4.24
N GLU A 95 6.13 -7.26 -3.89
CA GLU A 95 7.31 -7.59 -3.11
C GLU A 95 6.97 -8.08 -1.70
N ASP A 96 6.00 -7.47 -1.03
CA ASP A 96 5.52 -7.92 0.28
C ASP A 96 4.95 -9.34 0.20
N LEU A 97 4.09 -9.62 -0.79
CA LEU A 97 3.57 -10.97 -1.03
C LEU A 97 4.67 -11.98 -1.38
N ARG A 98 5.70 -11.57 -2.13
CA ARG A 98 6.85 -12.41 -2.48
C ARG A 98 7.65 -12.78 -1.23
N ARG A 99 7.89 -11.81 -0.35
CA ARG A 99 8.60 -12.03 0.93
C ARG A 99 7.84 -12.93 1.89
N LEU A 100 6.51 -12.84 1.88
CA LEU A 100 5.64 -13.77 2.61
C LEU A 100 5.59 -15.17 1.99
N GLY A 101 6.17 -15.36 0.80
CA GLY A 101 6.15 -16.63 0.06
C GLY A 101 4.80 -16.95 -0.59
N LEU A 102 3.91 -15.96 -0.72
CA LEU A 102 2.57 -16.13 -1.30
C LEU A 102 2.59 -16.04 -2.84
N VAL A 103 3.63 -15.41 -3.40
CA VAL A 103 3.81 -15.30 -4.85
C VAL A 103 5.27 -15.50 -5.24
N GLN A 104 5.48 -15.89 -6.49
CA GLN A 104 6.76 -15.86 -7.19
C GLN A 104 6.72 -14.80 -8.29
N VAL A 105 7.87 -14.18 -8.55
CA VAL A 105 8.01 -13.17 -9.61
C VAL A 105 9.10 -13.62 -10.56
N PHE A 106 8.74 -13.82 -11.83
CA PHE A 106 9.67 -14.12 -12.90
C PHE A 106 10.00 -12.83 -13.64
N PHE A 107 11.28 -12.45 -13.62
CA PHE A 107 11.75 -11.22 -14.24
C PHE A 107 11.98 -11.45 -15.72
N THR A 108 11.42 -10.57 -16.55
CA THR A 108 11.74 -10.53 -17.97
C THR A 108 12.73 -9.39 -18.24
N GLY A 109 13.22 -9.27 -19.48
CA GLY A 109 14.04 -8.12 -19.88
C GLY A 109 13.33 -6.76 -19.80
N ARG A 110 12.03 -6.71 -19.45
CA ARG A 110 11.24 -5.48 -19.26
C ARG A 110 10.43 -5.56 -17.97
N THR A 111 10.59 -4.58 -17.06
CA THR A 111 9.97 -4.61 -15.73
C THR A 111 8.45 -4.78 -15.73
N ASN A 112 7.72 -4.18 -16.68
CA ASN A 112 6.27 -4.29 -16.77
C ASN A 112 5.78 -5.64 -17.32
N ALA A 113 6.67 -6.40 -17.97
CA ALA A 113 6.38 -7.74 -18.47
C ALA A 113 6.78 -8.84 -17.47
N ASN A 114 7.23 -8.48 -16.26
CA ASN A 114 7.47 -9.46 -15.20
C ASN A 114 6.17 -10.22 -14.90
N VAL A 115 6.29 -11.55 -14.81
CA VAL A 115 5.17 -12.45 -14.55
C VAL A 115 5.09 -12.73 -13.06
N VAL A 116 3.90 -12.60 -12.49
CA VAL A 116 3.59 -12.89 -11.09
C VAL A 116 2.75 -14.16 -11.06
N VAL A 117 3.17 -15.12 -10.24
CA VAL A 117 2.52 -16.42 -10.11
C VAL A 117 2.22 -16.66 -8.64
N ILE A 118 0.98 -17.03 -8.31
CA ILE A 118 0.61 -17.41 -6.95
C ILE A 118 1.23 -18.77 -6.59
N THR A 119 1.76 -18.91 -5.38
CA THR A 119 2.28 -20.20 -4.88
C THR A 119 1.15 -21.06 -4.30
N GLU A 120 1.38 -22.35 -4.01
CA GLU A 120 0.39 -23.15 -3.28
C GLU A 120 0.06 -22.54 -1.90
N LYS A 121 1.08 -22.02 -1.21
CA LYS A 121 0.88 -21.27 0.05
C LYS A 121 -0.01 -20.04 -0.16
N GLY A 122 0.19 -19.32 -1.27
CA GLY A 122 -0.63 -18.19 -1.66
C GLY A 122 -2.09 -18.58 -1.92
N ARG A 123 -2.32 -19.69 -2.64
CA ARG A 123 -3.66 -20.20 -2.92
C ARG A 123 -4.41 -20.57 -1.65
N ALA A 124 -3.78 -21.35 -0.77
CA ALA A 124 -4.37 -21.72 0.51
C ALA A 124 -4.73 -20.49 1.36
N ALA A 125 -3.87 -19.47 1.38
CA ALA A 125 -4.15 -18.22 2.09
C ALA A 125 -5.32 -17.44 1.45
N ALA A 126 -5.42 -17.44 0.11
CA ALA A 126 -6.51 -16.79 -0.61
C ALA A 126 -7.85 -17.49 -0.40
N GLU A 127 -7.86 -18.82 -0.34
CA GLU A 127 -9.05 -19.64 -0.05
C GLU A 127 -9.60 -19.34 1.35
N LEU A 128 -8.74 -19.37 2.37
CA LEU A 128 -9.13 -18.99 3.75
C LEU A 128 -9.67 -17.55 3.82
N LEU A 129 -9.07 -16.63 3.06
CA LEU A 129 -9.55 -15.26 2.99
C LEU A 129 -10.93 -15.18 2.34
N SER A 130 -11.19 -15.95 1.28
CA SER A 130 -12.52 -16.04 0.67
C SER A 130 -13.56 -16.60 1.65
N GLU A 131 -13.21 -17.64 2.42
CA GLU A 131 -14.11 -18.17 3.45
C GLU A 131 -14.45 -17.12 4.52
N ILE A 132 -13.45 -16.35 4.98
CA ILE A 132 -13.70 -15.23 5.90
C ILE A 132 -14.65 -14.19 5.28
N LEU A 133 -14.48 -13.88 3.99
CA LEU A 133 -15.36 -12.94 3.29
C LEU A 133 -16.79 -13.47 3.16
N ASP A 134 -16.96 -14.75 2.85
CA ASP A 134 -18.29 -15.37 2.78
C ASP A 134 -19.02 -15.34 4.13
N ILE A 135 -18.29 -15.54 5.24
CA ILE A 135 -18.85 -15.37 6.60
C ILE A 135 -19.29 -13.92 6.85
N VAL A 136 -18.43 -12.95 6.51
CA VAL A 136 -18.72 -11.52 6.70
C VAL A 136 -19.89 -11.05 5.84
N GLU A 137 -20.04 -11.61 4.64
CA GLU A 137 -21.13 -11.31 3.72
C GLU A 137 -22.42 -12.09 4.03
N GLY A 138 -22.41 -12.97 5.04
CA GLY A 138 -23.57 -13.79 5.43
C GLY A 138 -23.93 -14.85 4.39
N LYS A 139 -22.97 -15.29 3.59
CA LYS A 139 -23.13 -16.33 2.55
C LYS A 139 -22.94 -17.75 3.09
N MET A 140 -22.36 -17.89 4.28
CA MET A 140 -22.37 -19.14 5.05
C MET A 140 -23.40 -19.01 6.17
N ASP A 141 -24.40 -19.89 6.17
CA ASP A 141 -25.20 -20.14 7.37
C ASP A 141 -24.32 -20.85 8.43
N PRO A 142 -24.42 -20.48 9.71
CA PRO A 142 -23.61 -21.04 10.79
C PRO A 142 -23.85 -22.54 11.04
#